data_AF-A0A133UCM4-F1
#
_entry.id   AF-A0A133UCM4-F1
#
_cell.length_a   1.000
_cell.length_b   1.000
_cell.length_c   1.000
_cell.angle_alpha   90.00
_cell.angle_beta   90.00
_cell.angle_gamma   90.00
#
_symmetry.space_group_name_H-M   'P 1'
#
loop_
_entity.id
_entity.type
_entity.pdbx_description
1 polymer ?
#
loop_
_entity_poly.entity_id
_entity_poly.type
_entity_poly.pdbx_seq_one_letter_code
_entity_poly.pdbx_strand_id
1 'polypeptide(L)'
;MTTTSERGEIMEKGNWMVLTIFLTMAFIVSLWTIDVSVSAIRAGGKLTNEFWVRNPGRAYHVGLWLAIASWFSPSAIAVKFIMGE
;
A
#
# COMPACT_ATOMS: atom_id res chain seq x y z
N MET A 1 -34.83 -3.14 13.63
CA MET A 1 -33.99 -3.68 14.71
C MET A 1 -33.03 -4.64 14.02
N THR A 2 -31.80 -4.22 13.73
CA THR A 2 -30.82 -5.08 13.06
C THR A 2 -30.41 -6.20 14.01
N THR A 3 -30.37 -7.44 13.51
CA THR A 3 -30.02 -8.59 14.34
C THR A 3 -28.52 -8.56 14.65
N THR A 4 -28.10 -9.18 15.76
CA THR A 4 -26.68 -9.26 16.16
C THR A 4 -25.80 -9.87 15.06
N SER A 5 -26.36 -10.74 14.23
CA SER A 5 -25.72 -11.32 13.04
C SER A 5 -25.41 -10.27 11.95
N GLU A 6 -26.42 -9.50 11.53
CA GLU A 6 -26.26 -8.45 10.51
C GLU A 6 -25.23 -7.39 10.92
N ARG A 7 -25.19 -7.06 12.22
CA ARG A 7 -24.24 -6.08 12.76
C ARG A 7 -22.80 -6.58 12.68
N GLY A 8 -22.56 -7.88 12.88
CA GLY A 8 -21.25 -8.51 12.73
C GLY A 8 -20.76 -8.48 11.28
N GLU A 9 -21.65 -8.82 10.34
CA GLU A 9 -21.33 -8.85 8.91
C GLU A 9 -20.96 -7.46 8.36
N ILE A 10 -21.68 -6.41 8.78
CA ILE A 10 -21.37 -5.02 8.40
C ILE A 10 -20.00 -4.58 8.92
N MET A 11 -19.68 -4.94 10.16
CA MET A 11 -18.40 -4.59 10.79
C MET A 11 -17.21 -5.28 10.11
N GLU A 12 -17.38 -6.54 9.72
CA GLU A 12 -16.37 -7.28 8.98
C GLU A 12 -16.13 -6.67 7.58
N LYS A 13 -17.21 -6.37 6.83
CA LYS A 13 -17.12 -5.72 5.51
C LYS A 13 -16.43 -4.35 5.61
N GLY A 14 -16.76 -3.56 6.64
CA GLY A 14 -16.12 -2.28 6.90
C GLY A 14 -14.62 -2.41 7.14
N ASN A 15 -14.19 -3.38 7.94
CA ASN A 15 -12.77 -3.64 8.22
C ASN A 15 -11.98 -4.00 6.95
N TRP A 16 -12.54 -4.87 6.11
CA TRP A 16 -11.92 -5.24 4.82
C TRP A 16 -11.79 -4.05 3.86
N MET A 17 -12.79 -3.16 3.85
CA MET A 17 -12.76 -1.94 3.04
C MET A 17 -11.67 -0.98 3.53
N VAL A 18 -11.57 -0.74 4.84
CA VAL A 18 -10.54 0.14 5.41
C VAL A 18 -9.14 -0.42 5.14
N LEU A 19 -8.95 -1.73 5.34
CA LEU A 19 -7.69 -2.40 5.06
C LEU A 19 -7.29 -2.27 3.59
N THR A 20 -8.25 -2.46 2.69
CA THR A 20 -8.07 -2.28 1.24
C THR A 20 -7.60 -0.87 0.89
N ILE A 21 -8.27 0.15 1.42
CA ILE A 21 -7.93 1.56 1.15
C ILE A 21 -6.52 1.85 1.69
N PHE A 22 -6.23 1.43 2.91
CA PHE A 22 -4.92 1.63 3.53
C PHE A 22 -3.80 0.99 2.70
N LEU A 23 -3.98 -0.26 2.28
CA LEU A 23 -2.96 -0.97 1.51
C LEU A 23 -2.81 -0.40 0.10
N THR A 24 -3.89 0.08 -0.52
CA THR A 24 -3.81 0.80 -1.81
C THR A 24 -3.00 2.08 -1.67
N MET A 25 -3.24 2.85 -0.60
CA MET A 25 -2.46 4.06 -0.30
C MET A 25 -0.99 3.75 0.02
N ALA A 26 -0.70 2.63 0.69
CA ALA A 26 0.66 2.17 0.92
C ALA A 26 1.36 1.81 -0.41
N PHE A 27 0.66 1.16 -1.33
CA PHE A 27 1.16 0.81 -2.67
C PHE A 27 1.46 2.06 -3.51
N ILE A 28 0.46 2.91 -3.70
CA ILE A 28 0.57 4.37 -3.62
C ILE A 28 1.97 4.99 -3.41
N VAL A 29 2.22 5.21 -2.13
CA VAL A 29 3.44 5.82 -1.58
C VAL A 29 4.69 5.02 -1.93
N SER A 30 4.59 3.70 -2.05
CA SER A 30 5.74 2.86 -2.42
C SER A 30 6.23 3.15 -3.84
N LEU A 31 5.31 3.32 -4.80
CA LEU A 31 5.65 3.66 -6.18
C LEU A 31 6.27 5.05 -6.27
N TRP A 32 5.69 6.02 -5.55
CA TRP A 32 6.27 7.36 -5.44
C TRP A 32 7.67 7.33 -4.81
N THR A 33 7.87 6.53 -3.76
CA THR A 33 9.18 6.38 -3.11
C THR A 33 10.21 5.81 -4.08
N ILE A 34 9.84 4.82 -4.89
CA ILE A 34 10.68 4.24 -5.94
C ILE A 34 11.05 5.31 -6.97
N ASP A 35 10.07 6.06 -7.46
CA ASP A 35 10.26 7.07 -8.50
C ASP A 35 11.23 8.19 -8.08
N VAL A 36 11.01 8.78 -6.89
CA VAL A 36 11.89 9.84 -6.36
C VAL A 36 13.29 9.27 -6.07
N SER A 37 13.38 8.04 -5.57
CA SER A 37 14.66 7.37 -5.31
C SER A 37 15.46 7.14 -6.59
N VAL A 38 14.84 6.61 -7.65
CA VAL A 38 15.49 6.39 -8.94
C VAL A 38 15.92 7.72 -9.56
N SER A 39 15.08 8.75 -9.46
CA SER A 39 15.40 10.10 -9.91
C SER A 39 16.64 10.66 -9.20
N ALA A 40 16.72 10.50 -7.88
CA ALA A 40 17.88 10.94 -7.10
C ALA A 40 19.15 10.15 -7.42
N ILE A 41 19.06 8.82 -7.63
CA ILE A 41 20.21 8.00 -8.07
C ILE A 41 20.74 8.51 -9.40
N ARG A 42 19.85 8.76 -10.37
CA ARG A 42 20.24 9.24 -11.71
C ARG A 42 20.84 10.64 -11.69
N ALA A 43 20.35 11.50 -10.80
CA ALA A 43 20.89 12.84 -10.62
C ALA A 43 22.22 12.87 -9.83
N GLY A 44 22.71 11.73 -9.32
CA GLY A 44 23.86 11.68 -8.41
C GLY A 44 23.60 12.38 -7.06
N GLY A 45 22.32 12.55 -6.71
CA GLY A 45 21.87 13.31 -5.55
C GLY A 45 21.56 12.45 -4.32
N LYS A 46 20.97 13.10 -3.32
CA LYS A 46 20.43 12.47 -2.11
C LYS A 46 18.95 12.84 -1.98
N LEU A 47 18.20 12.04 -1.24
CA LEU A 47 16.82 12.38 -0.93
C LEU A 47 16.78 13.49 0.13
N THR A 48 15.94 14.49 -0.13
CA THR A 48 15.67 15.65 0.74
C THR A 48 14.18 15.65 1.12
N ASN A 49 13.69 16.66 1.85
CA ASN A 49 12.30 16.77 2.31
C ASN A 49 11.86 15.67 3.29
N GLU A 50 12.48 15.63 4.47
CA GLU A 50 12.09 14.76 5.59
C GLU A 50 12.13 13.23 5.33
N PHE A 51 12.74 12.80 4.23
CA PHE A 51 13.06 11.38 4.05
C PHE A 51 13.99 10.90 5.18
N TRP A 52 13.47 9.98 5.99
CA TRP A 52 14.23 9.30 7.03
C TRP A 52 15.46 8.59 6.47
N VAL A 53 15.32 8.00 5.28
CA VAL A 53 16.43 7.37 4.55
C VAL A 53 16.90 8.30 3.44
N ARG A 54 18.00 9.00 3.67
CA ARG A 54 18.57 9.96 2.69
C ARG A 54 19.38 9.30 1.56
N ASN A 55 19.81 8.05 1.75
CA ASN A 55 20.47 7.29 0.70
C ASN A 55 19.41 6.77 -0.29
N PRO A 56 19.44 7.22 -1.56
CA PRO A 56 18.36 6.90 -2.49
C PRO A 56 18.34 5.42 -2.89
N GLY A 57 19.49 4.73 -2.91
CA GLY A 57 19.53 3.28 -3.14
C GLY A 57 18.82 2.49 -2.03
N ARG A 58 19.02 2.88 -0.76
CA ARG A 58 18.30 2.24 0.35
C ARG A 58 16.81 2.55 0.32
N ALA A 59 16.43 3.80 0.07
CA ALA A 59 15.03 4.22 -0.01
C ALA A 59 14.29 3.52 -1.16
N TYR A 60 14.95 3.33 -2.31
CA TYR A 60 14.45 2.53 -3.43
C TYR A 60 14.09 1.11 -2.99
N HIS A 61 14.98 0.43 -2.27
CA HIS A 61 14.70 -0.92 -1.77
C HIS A 61 13.55 -0.94 -0.75
N VAL A 62 13.46 0.06 0.14
CA VAL A 62 12.31 0.19 1.06
C VAL A 62 11.01 0.33 0.27
N GLY A 63 11.00 1.19 -0.76
CA GLY A 63 9.86 1.34 -1.66
C GLY A 63 9.48 0.02 -2.35
N LEU A 64 10.45 -0.74 -2.85
CA LEU A 64 10.19 -2.07 -3.45
C LEU A 64 9.56 -3.04 -2.46
N TRP A 65 10.11 -3.17 -1.26
CA TRP A 65 9.56 -4.09 -0.26
C TRP A 65 8.14 -3.69 0.15
N LEU A 66 7.88 -2.39 0.31
CA LEU A 66 6.55 -1.87 0.60
C LEU A 66 5.57 -2.14 -0.56
N ALA A 67 6.01 -1.98 -1.81
CA ALA A 67 5.22 -2.28 -2.99
C ALA A 67 4.82 -3.76 -3.03
N ILE A 68 5.79 -4.66 -2.82
CA ILE A 68 5.54 -6.11 -2.78
C ILE A 68 4.54 -6.46 -1.68
N ALA A 69 4.75 -5.95 -0.46
CA ALA A 69 3.87 -6.23 0.68
C ALA A 69 2.44 -5.73 0.46
N SER A 70 2.28 -4.54 -0.13
CA SER A 70 0.97 -3.91 -0.37
C SER A 70 0.27 -4.39 -1.64
N TRP A 71 0.99 -5.00 -2.59
CA TRP A 71 0.42 -5.55 -3.84
C TRP A 71 -0.45 -6.81 -3.64
N PHE A 72 -0.27 -7.53 -2.55
CA PHE A 72 -1.13 -8.69 -2.23
C PHE A 72 -2.60 -8.30 -2.00
N SER A 73 -2.86 -7.04 -1.66
CA SER A 73 -4.19 -6.53 -1.31
C SER A 73 -5.09 -6.32 -2.52
N PRO A 74 -4.66 -5.61 -3.59
CA PRO A 74 -5.36 -5.63 -4.88
C PRO A 74 -5.62 -7.04 -5.38
N SER A 75 -4.66 -7.96 -5.18
CA SER A 75 -4.78 -9.36 -5.56
C SER A 75 -5.91 -10.07 -4.79
N ALA A 76 -6.00 -9.87 -3.47
CA ALA A 76 -7.06 -10.44 -2.64
C ALA A 76 -8.45 -9.86 -2.98
N ILE A 77 -8.54 -8.55 -3.26
CA ILE A 77 -9.78 -7.90 -3.67
C ILE A 77 -10.22 -8.42 -5.05
N ALA A 78 -9.30 -8.53 -6.01
CA ALA A 78 -9.59 -9.08 -7.32
C ALA A 78 -10.10 -10.52 -7.22
N VAL A 79 -9.47 -11.35 -6.40
CA VAL A 79 -9.94 -12.72 -6.13
C VAL A 79 -11.36 -12.71 -5.54
N LYS A 80 -11.62 -11.88 -4.53
CA LYS A 80 -12.95 -11.77 -3.92
C LYS A 80 -14.03 -11.35 -4.93
N PHE A 81 -13.75 -10.31 -5.72
CA PHE A 81 -14.66 -9.86 -6.79
C PHE A 81 -14.87 -10.91 -7.89
N ILE A 82 -13.82 -11.66 -8.27
CA ILE A 82 -13.91 -12.75 -9.25
C ILE A 82 -14.73 -13.93 -8.70
N MET A 83 -14.57 -14.23 -7.41
CA MET A 83 -15.29 -15.33 -6.75
C MET A 83 -16.75 -14.99 -6.41
N GLY A 84 -17.15 -13.72 -6.54
CA GLY A 84 -18.54 -13.28 -6.33
C GLY A 84 -18.97 -13.25 -4.86
N GLU A 85 -18.01 -13.18 -3.93
CA GLU A 85 -18.22 -13.10 -2.48
C GLU A 85 -18.20 -11.66 -1.93
#